data_AF-A0A958JWG2-F1
#
_entry.id   AF-A0A958JWG2-F1
#
_cell.length_a   1.000
_cell.length_b   1.000
_cell.length_c   1.000
_cell.angle_alpha   90.00
_cell.angle_beta   90.00
_cell.angle_gamma   90.00
#
_symmetry.space_group_name_H-M   'P 1'
#
loop_
_entity.id
_entity.type
_entity.pdbx_description
1 polymer ?
#
loop_
_entity_poly.entity_id
_entity_poly.type
_entity_poly.pdbx_seq_one_letter_code
_entity_poly.pdbx_strand_id
1 'polypeptide(L)'
;MNYEIPHSDAPLADGHQLCETQGSWLQSSFIAVLGKVQAQLLSGFQQSGCLIKNHPKRLIVSLVTLSLVVHFFTATSLLSAYQSANEYERTIDDIKQELSDSQKRQAQITNVLKFLVSTTNPPEEPPQRHTAPVVQETLPPAETITLQVKANLRTGPGLEFEPAMKLAKGSRLVVQGYDDGWYSIMAPTGERLWVSQEVVK
;
A
#
# COMPACT_ATOMS: atom_id res chain seq x y z
N MET A 1 24.23 -40.76 -10.46
CA MET A 1 22.82 -40.33 -10.66
C MET A 1 22.87 -38.81 -10.72
N ASN A 2 23.29 -38.27 -11.87
CA ASN A 2 22.44 -37.55 -12.84
C ASN A 2 21.63 -36.41 -12.23
N TYR A 3 22.05 -35.20 -12.61
CA TYR A 3 21.35 -33.93 -12.49
C TYR A 3 20.14 -33.89 -13.40
N GLU A 4 19.05 -33.29 -12.92
CA GLU A 4 18.00 -32.72 -13.78
C GLU A 4 17.43 -31.47 -13.10
N ILE A 5 17.85 -30.33 -13.64
CA ILE A 5 17.27 -29.00 -13.41
C ILE A 5 16.11 -28.89 -14.43
N PRO A 6 14.88 -28.55 -14.01
CA PRO A 6 13.85 -28.22 -14.99
C PRO A 6 14.09 -26.79 -15.50
N HIS A 7 14.62 -26.70 -16.73
CA HIS A 7 14.40 -25.56 -17.61
C HIS A 7 12.91 -25.50 -17.96
N SER A 8 12.26 -24.37 -17.72
CA SER A 8 11.09 -23.99 -18.50
C SER A 8 11.25 -22.54 -18.93
N ASP A 9 11.64 -22.40 -20.19
CA ASP A 9 11.58 -21.18 -20.97
C ASP A 9 10.15 -20.62 -20.91
N ALA A 10 9.97 -19.50 -20.21
CA ALA A 10 8.76 -18.70 -20.28
C ALA A 10 9.11 -17.40 -21.04
N PRO A 11 8.49 -17.13 -22.19
CA PRO A 11 8.79 -15.95 -22.98
C PRO A 11 8.44 -14.66 -22.24
N LEU A 12 9.35 -13.67 -22.31
CA LEU A 12 9.06 -12.26 -22.07
C LEU A 12 7.82 -11.88 -22.92
N ALA A 13 6.68 -11.72 -22.26
CA ALA A 13 5.48 -11.15 -22.84
C ALA A 13 5.36 -9.70 -22.32
N ASP A 14 5.21 -8.80 -23.28
CA ASP A 14 5.21 -7.36 -23.13
C ASP A 14 4.19 -6.84 -22.09
N GLY A 15 4.63 -5.86 -21.30
CA GLY A 15 3.87 -5.19 -20.26
C GLY A 15 2.79 -4.24 -20.78
N HIS A 16 1.85 -4.72 -21.61
CA HIS A 16 0.78 -3.90 -22.16
C HIS A 16 -0.54 -4.67 -22.39
N GLN A 17 -0.93 -5.62 -21.52
CA GLN A 17 -2.25 -6.25 -21.66
C GLN A 17 -2.83 -6.91 -20.40
N LEU A 18 -2.85 -6.24 -19.26
CA LEU A 18 -3.60 -6.72 -18.07
C LEU A 18 -4.46 -5.60 -17.46
N CYS A 19 -5.41 -5.09 -18.26
CA CYS A 19 -6.56 -4.33 -17.77
C CYS A 19 -7.84 -4.69 -18.53
N GLU A 20 -8.07 -5.96 -18.89
CA GLU A 20 -9.33 -6.37 -19.54
C GLU A 20 -9.79 -7.77 -19.13
N THR A 21 -9.89 -8.11 -17.83
CA THR A 21 -10.50 -9.40 -17.44
C THR A 21 -11.35 -9.38 -16.17
N GLN A 22 -11.87 -8.23 -15.71
CA GLN A 22 -12.91 -8.21 -14.65
C GLN A 22 -14.13 -7.30 -14.94
N GLY A 23 -14.44 -7.05 -16.22
CA GLY A 23 -15.60 -6.24 -16.63
C GLY A 23 -16.74 -7.00 -17.34
N SER A 24 -16.58 -8.30 -17.63
CA SER A 24 -17.45 -8.98 -18.60
C SER A 24 -18.69 -9.69 -18.04
N TRP A 25 -18.95 -9.66 -16.72
CA TRP A 25 -20.13 -10.33 -16.13
C TRP A 25 -21.20 -9.39 -15.58
N LEU A 26 -20.98 -8.07 -15.58
CA LEU A 26 -21.99 -7.10 -15.13
C LEU A 26 -22.59 -6.24 -16.27
N GLN A 27 -22.01 -6.25 -17.47
CA GLN A 27 -22.55 -5.45 -18.59
C GLN A 27 -23.63 -6.17 -19.42
N SER A 28 -23.62 -7.51 -19.47
CA SER A 28 -24.58 -8.24 -20.32
C SER A 28 -26.02 -8.22 -19.78
N SER A 29 -26.21 -8.10 -18.48
CA SER A 29 -27.55 -8.04 -17.87
C SER A 29 -28.09 -6.61 -17.83
N PHE A 30 -27.23 -5.60 -17.68
CA PHE A 30 -27.66 -4.21 -17.57
C PHE A 30 -28.10 -3.62 -18.92
N ILE A 31 -27.39 -3.92 -20.02
CA ILE A 31 -27.81 -3.51 -21.37
C ILE A 31 -29.04 -4.29 -21.83
N ALA A 32 -29.22 -5.55 -21.40
CA ALA A 32 -30.44 -6.31 -21.69
C ALA A 32 -31.66 -5.77 -20.92
N VAL A 33 -31.50 -5.26 -19.70
CA VAL A 33 -32.56 -4.61 -18.93
C VAL A 33 -32.90 -3.23 -19.50
N LEU A 34 -31.90 -2.42 -19.84
CA LEU A 34 -32.10 -1.11 -20.50
C LEU A 34 -32.73 -1.27 -21.89
N GLY A 35 -32.32 -2.28 -22.67
CA GLY A 35 -32.89 -2.57 -23.98
C GLY A 35 -34.36 -3.02 -23.93
N LYS A 36 -34.75 -3.77 -22.89
CA LYS A 36 -36.17 -4.15 -22.69
C LYS A 36 -37.03 -2.96 -22.26
N VAL A 37 -36.50 -2.07 -21.41
CA VAL A 37 -37.18 -0.83 -21.00
C VAL A 37 -37.34 0.12 -22.19
N GLN A 38 -36.33 0.25 -23.05
CA GLN A 38 -36.38 1.05 -24.29
C GLN A 38 -37.43 0.52 -25.28
N ALA A 39 -37.54 -0.81 -25.44
CA ALA A 39 -38.51 -1.45 -26.32
C ALA A 39 -39.97 -1.36 -25.81
N GLN A 40 -40.18 -1.46 -24.49
CA GLN A 40 -41.52 -1.30 -23.90
C GLN A 40 -42.01 0.16 -24.00
N LEU A 41 -41.14 1.15 -23.84
CA LEU A 41 -41.48 2.57 -24.02
C LEU A 41 -41.91 2.90 -25.46
N LEU A 42 -41.26 2.29 -26.46
CA LEU A 42 -41.62 2.47 -27.87
C LEU A 42 -42.94 1.80 -28.25
N SER A 43 -43.25 0.62 -27.68
CA SER A 43 -44.55 -0.03 -27.88
C SER A 43 -45.72 0.73 -27.24
N GLY A 44 -45.50 1.42 -26.11
CA GLY A 44 -46.51 2.28 -25.47
C GLY A 44 -46.80 3.57 -26.24
N PHE A 45 -45.83 4.06 -27.04
CA PHE A 45 -45.97 5.31 -27.80
C PHE A 45 -46.84 5.14 -29.07
N GLN A 46 -46.80 3.96 -29.71
CA GLN A 46 -47.68 3.64 -30.84
C GLN A 46 -49.16 3.49 -30.44
N GLN A 47 -49.45 3.15 -29.18
CA GLN A 47 -50.82 2.99 -28.69
C GLN A 47 -51.41 4.30 -28.11
N SER A 48 -50.57 5.26 -27.75
CA SER A 48 -51.01 6.54 -27.16
C SER A 48 -51.48 7.58 -28.18
N GLY A 49 -51.12 7.44 -29.46
CA GLY A 49 -51.65 8.30 -30.55
C GLY A 49 -53.17 8.21 -30.73
N CYS A 50 -53.79 7.06 -30.43
CA CYS A 50 -55.24 6.88 -30.47
C CYS A 50 -55.97 7.33 -29.18
N LEU A 51 -55.28 7.48 -28.05
CA LEU A 51 -55.88 7.83 -26.75
C LEU A 51 -56.14 9.33 -26.56
N ILE A 52 -55.49 10.18 -27.36
CA ILE A 52 -55.57 11.65 -27.27
C ILE A 52 -56.98 12.16 -27.62
N LYS A 53 -57.79 11.40 -28.36
CA LYS A 53 -59.07 11.89 -28.89
C LYS A 53 -60.32 11.51 -28.06
N ASN A 54 -60.28 10.51 -27.17
CA ASN A 54 -61.52 10.01 -26.53
C ASN A 54 -61.56 9.90 -24.99
N HIS A 55 -60.44 9.96 -24.22
CA HIS A 55 -60.50 9.80 -22.75
C HIS A 55 -59.43 10.61 -21.96
N PRO A 56 -59.65 11.91 -21.68
CA PRO A 56 -58.66 12.76 -21.01
C PRO A 56 -58.28 12.29 -19.60
N LYS A 57 -59.22 11.64 -18.89
CA LYS A 57 -58.97 11.06 -17.55
C LYS A 57 -57.94 9.92 -17.57
N ARG A 58 -57.86 9.14 -18.66
CA ARG A 58 -56.89 8.03 -18.78
C ARG A 58 -55.48 8.54 -19.08
N LEU A 59 -55.36 9.64 -19.82
CA LEU A 59 -54.09 10.29 -20.09
C LEU A 59 -53.45 10.89 -18.83
N ILE A 60 -54.26 11.53 -17.97
CA ILE A 60 -53.80 12.06 -16.68
C ILE A 60 -53.27 10.92 -15.80
N VAL A 61 -53.99 9.79 -15.70
CA VAL A 61 -53.54 8.63 -14.90
C VAL A 61 -52.22 8.06 -15.47
N SER A 62 -52.08 7.99 -16.79
CA SER A 62 -50.84 7.53 -17.43
C SER A 62 -49.66 8.47 -17.16
N LEU A 63 -49.87 9.79 -17.18
CA LEU A 63 -48.82 10.77 -16.88
C LEU A 63 -48.44 10.78 -15.40
N VAL A 64 -49.42 10.65 -14.50
CA VAL A 64 -49.19 10.57 -13.05
C VAL A 64 -48.40 9.30 -12.71
N THR A 65 -48.76 8.16 -13.29
CA THR A 65 -48.02 6.91 -13.07
C THR A 65 -46.60 6.96 -13.63
N LEU A 66 -46.39 7.49 -14.83
CA LEU A 66 -45.04 7.72 -15.38
C LEU A 66 -44.21 8.66 -14.49
N SER A 67 -44.81 9.75 -14.00
CA SER A 67 -44.16 10.66 -13.06
C SER A 67 -43.73 9.93 -11.79
N LEU A 68 -44.61 9.14 -11.17
CA LEU A 68 -44.28 8.36 -9.97
C LEU A 68 -43.17 7.33 -10.22
N VAL A 69 -43.19 6.66 -11.38
CA VAL A 69 -42.14 5.70 -11.78
C VAL A 69 -40.79 6.40 -11.94
N VAL A 70 -40.75 7.57 -12.58
CA VAL A 70 -39.51 8.36 -12.72
C VAL A 70 -38.99 8.77 -11.34
N HIS A 71 -39.84 9.29 -10.45
CA HIS A 71 -39.44 9.67 -9.10
C HIS A 71 -38.93 8.48 -8.26
N PHE A 72 -39.55 7.30 -8.42
CA PHE A 72 -39.07 6.09 -7.74
C PHE A 72 -37.70 5.66 -8.25
N PHE A 73 -37.47 5.70 -9.57
CA PHE A 73 -36.20 5.35 -10.17
C PHE A 73 -35.07 6.34 -9.80
N THR A 74 -35.37 7.65 -9.78
CA THR A 74 -34.38 8.65 -9.36
C THR A 74 -34.08 8.56 -7.86
N ALA A 75 -35.09 8.32 -7.01
CA ALA A 75 -34.90 8.15 -5.57
C ALA A 75 -34.06 6.90 -5.24
N THR A 76 -34.31 5.79 -5.93
CA THR A 76 -33.53 4.55 -5.75
C THR A 76 -32.08 4.73 -6.23
N SER A 77 -31.87 5.36 -7.39
CA SER A 77 -30.52 5.68 -7.88
C SER A 77 -29.75 6.63 -6.95
N LEU A 78 -30.44 7.60 -6.35
CA LEU A 78 -29.82 8.54 -5.40
C LEU A 78 -29.49 7.83 -4.08
N LEU A 79 -30.36 6.94 -3.62
CA LEU A 79 -30.12 6.16 -2.41
C LEU A 79 -28.92 5.21 -2.55
N SER A 80 -28.76 4.54 -3.69
CA SER A 80 -27.59 3.69 -3.93
C SER A 80 -26.29 4.49 -3.99
N ALA A 81 -26.31 5.68 -4.61
CA ALA A 81 -25.17 6.58 -4.61
C ALA A 81 -24.82 7.06 -3.19
N TYR A 82 -25.83 7.43 -2.39
CA TYR A 82 -25.67 7.82 -0.99
C TYR A 82 -25.13 6.68 -0.12
N GLN A 83 -25.61 5.45 -0.31
CA GLN A 83 -25.11 4.27 0.40
C GLN A 83 -23.63 4.02 0.08
N SER A 84 -23.23 4.14 -1.19
CA SER A 84 -21.82 3.99 -1.58
C SER A 84 -20.92 5.05 -0.91
N ALA A 85 -21.36 6.30 -0.82
CA ALA A 85 -20.62 7.37 -0.12
C ALA A 85 -20.38 7.05 1.36
N ASN A 86 -21.40 6.52 2.05
CA ASN A 86 -21.27 6.13 3.46
C ASN A 86 -20.37 4.91 3.68
N GLU A 87 -20.24 4.03 2.68
CA GLU A 87 -19.31 2.90 2.73
C GLU A 87 -17.86 3.39 2.67
N TYR A 88 -17.56 4.37 1.81
CA TYR A 88 -16.24 5.00 1.76
C TYR A 88 -15.84 5.64 3.10
N GLU A 89 -16.74 6.40 3.74
CA GLU A 89 -16.45 7.01 5.05
C GLU A 89 -16.09 5.96 6.11
N ARG A 90 -16.76 4.80 6.12
CA ARG A 90 -16.41 3.71 7.06
C ARG A 90 -15.03 3.12 6.78
N THR A 91 -14.69 2.91 5.51
CA THR A 91 -13.35 2.40 5.16
C THR A 91 -12.25 3.38 5.56
N ILE A 92 -12.50 4.68 5.42
CA ILE A 92 -11.55 5.73 5.82
C ILE A 92 -11.32 5.68 7.34
N ASP A 93 -12.39 5.52 8.13
CA ASP A 93 -12.27 5.46 9.58
C ASP A 93 -11.59 4.17 10.07
N ASP A 94 -11.85 3.04 9.41
CA ASP A 94 -11.16 1.78 9.69
C ASP A 94 -9.65 1.88 9.43
N ILE A 95 -9.25 2.45 8.28
CA ILE A 95 -7.84 2.71 7.94
C ILE A 95 -7.17 3.63 8.97
N LYS A 96 -7.87 4.70 9.40
CA LYS A 96 -7.34 5.60 10.45
C LYS A 96 -7.14 4.84 11.78
N GLN A 97 -8.06 3.95 12.11
CA GLN A 97 -7.97 3.14 13.33
C GLN A 97 -6.80 2.17 13.25
N GLU A 98 -6.64 1.45 12.15
CA GLU A 98 -5.49 0.55 11.93
C GLU A 98 -4.14 1.29 12.01
N LEU A 99 -4.08 2.51 11.48
CA LEU A 99 -2.88 3.35 11.55
C LEU A 99 -2.58 3.76 13.00
N SER A 100 -3.59 4.18 13.76
CA SER A 100 -3.47 4.53 15.18
C SER A 100 -2.98 3.33 16.01
N ASP A 101 -3.54 2.15 15.76
CA ASP A 101 -3.16 0.94 16.47
C ASP A 101 -1.74 0.47 16.10
N SER A 102 -1.34 0.65 14.83
CA SER A 102 0.04 0.41 14.39
C SER A 102 1.04 1.33 15.08
N GLN A 103 0.72 2.62 15.23
CA GLN A 103 1.54 3.58 15.96
C GLN A 103 1.69 3.21 17.45
N LYS A 104 0.60 2.77 18.11
CA LYS A 104 0.65 2.28 19.49
C LYS A 104 1.56 1.07 19.63
N ARG A 105 1.48 0.10 18.71
CA ARG A 105 2.37 -1.07 18.70
C ARG A 105 3.84 -0.66 18.56
N GLN A 106 4.15 0.27 17.66
CA GLN A 106 5.52 0.80 17.52
C GLN A 106 6.00 1.51 18.80
N ALA A 107 5.14 2.28 19.47
CA ALA A 107 5.48 2.93 20.74
C ALA A 107 5.78 1.90 21.84
N GLN A 108 5.01 0.82 21.91
CA GLN A 108 5.25 -0.27 22.86
C GLN A 108 6.58 -0.99 22.58
N ILE A 109 6.85 -1.34 21.31
CA ILE A 109 8.13 -1.94 20.91
C ILE A 109 9.29 -1.02 21.29
N THR A 110 9.15 0.28 21.06
CA THR A 110 10.16 1.29 21.41
C THR A 110 10.44 1.31 22.91
N ASN A 111 9.40 1.22 23.74
CA ASN A 111 9.56 1.19 25.19
C ASN A 111 10.23 -0.09 25.68
N VAL A 112 9.88 -1.25 25.11
CA VAL A 112 10.55 -2.53 25.41
C VAL A 112 12.01 -2.48 24.98
N LEU A 113 12.31 -1.98 23.79
CA LEU A 113 13.69 -1.83 23.32
C LEU A 113 14.50 -0.93 24.26
N LYS A 114 13.93 0.21 24.67
CA LYS A 114 14.56 1.10 25.65
C LYS A 114 14.82 0.39 26.99
N PHE A 115 13.87 -0.40 27.47
CA PHE A 115 14.04 -1.18 28.70
C PHE A 115 15.16 -2.20 28.55
N LEU A 116 15.17 -2.99 27.48
CA LEU A 116 16.20 -4.00 27.24
C LEU A 116 17.59 -3.38 27.14
N VAL A 117 17.74 -2.27 26.41
CA VAL A 117 18.99 -1.51 26.32
C VAL A 117 19.43 -0.97 27.70
N SER A 118 18.48 -0.55 28.54
CA SER A 118 18.77 -0.12 29.91
C SER A 118 19.17 -1.27 30.84
N THR A 119 18.72 -2.50 30.58
CA THR A 119 19.12 -3.69 31.35
C THR A 119 20.44 -4.30 30.90
N THR A 120 20.87 -4.02 29.66
CA THR A 120 22.17 -4.49 29.13
C THR A 120 23.32 -3.52 29.39
N ASN A 121 23.04 -2.30 29.84
CA ASN A 121 24.06 -1.41 30.39
C ASN A 121 24.19 -1.74 31.89
N PRO A 122 25.33 -2.31 32.35
CA PRO A 122 25.58 -2.48 33.78
C PRO A 122 25.46 -1.12 34.48
N PRO A 123 24.97 -1.04 35.74
CA PRO A 123 25.03 0.20 36.51
C PRO A 123 26.46 0.71 36.45
N GLU A 124 26.64 1.93 35.94
CA GLU A 124 27.94 2.56 35.83
C GLU A 124 28.53 2.68 37.25
N GLU A 125 29.39 1.74 37.62
CA GLU A 125 30.03 1.72 38.93
C GLU A 125 30.97 2.95 39.02
N PRO A 126 30.98 3.69 40.15
CA PRO A 126 31.84 4.87 40.30
C PRO A 126 33.30 4.50 40.03
N PRO A 127 34.14 5.43 39.53
CA PRO A 127 35.38 5.09 38.85
C PRO A 127 36.41 4.46 39.81
N GLN A 128 36.40 3.13 39.91
CA GLN A 128 37.39 2.35 40.65
C GLN A 128 38.45 1.87 39.65
N ARG A 129 39.59 2.57 39.63
CA ARG A 129 40.86 2.07 39.10
C ARG A 129 41.22 0.81 39.86
N HIS A 130 41.06 -0.40 39.31
CA HIS A 130 41.93 -1.56 39.54
C HIS A 130 41.73 -2.59 38.42
N THR A 131 42.85 -2.97 37.81
CA THR A 131 43.01 -3.93 36.71
C THR A 131 42.56 -5.34 37.08
N ALA A 132 41.62 -5.91 36.31
CA ALA A 132 41.36 -7.36 36.22
C ALA A 132 41.25 -7.74 34.73
N PRO A 133 41.67 -8.96 34.32
CA PRO A 133 41.88 -9.28 32.92
C PRO A 133 40.55 -9.39 32.18
N VAL A 134 40.36 -8.49 31.21
CA VAL A 134 39.27 -8.52 30.24
C VAL A 134 39.36 -9.85 29.48
N VAL A 135 38.43 -10.76 29.76
CA VAL A 135 38.13 -11.85 28.83
C VAL A 135 37.43 -11.20 27.66
N GLN A 136 38.20 -10.96 26.59
CA GLN A 136 37.70 -10.49 25.32
C GLN A 136 36.83 -11.59 24.71
N GLU A 137 35.51 -11.45 24.80
CA GLU A 137 34.62 -12.14 23.84
C GLU A 137 34.98 -11.61 22.45
N THR A 138 35.77 -12.40 21.75
CA THR A 138 36.23 -12.08 20.41
C THR A 138 35.08 -12.40 19.47
N LEU A 139 34.12 -11.48 19.35
CA LEU A 139 33.19 -11.43 18.23
C LEU A 139 34.03 -11.51 16.94
N PRO A 140 33.66 -12.33 15.92
CA PRO A 140 34.34 -12.29 14.63
C PRO A 140 34.47 -10.84 14.18
N PRO A 141 35.63 -10.40 13.63
CA PRO A 141 35.90 -9.00 13.36
C PRO A 141 34.79 -8.45 12.47
N ALA A 142 33.88 -7.69 13.05
CA ALA A 142 32.85 -7.02 12.30
C ALA A 142 33.58 -5.94 11.51
N GLU A 143 33.66 -6.11 10.19
CA GLU A 143 34.39 -5.21 9.31
C GLU A 143 33.83 -3.80 9.51
N THR A 144 34.66 -2.94 10.09
CA THR A 144 34.25 -1.60 10.49
C THR A 144 34.89 -0.61 9.53
N ILE A 145 34.05 0.07 8.77
CA ILE A 145 34.46 1.09 7.80
C ILE A 145 34.23 2.47 8.39
N THR A 146 35.09 3.43 8.06
CA THR A 146 35.00 4.81 8.56
C THR A 146 34.73 5.79 7.43
N LEU A 147 33.67 6.60 7.57
CA LEU A 147 33.35 7.64 6.61
C LEU A 147 34.44 8.71 6.52
N GLN A 148 34.92 8.99 5.31
CA GLN A 148 35.93 10.02 5.03
C GLN A 148 35.32 11.40 4.79
N VAL A 149 34.04 11.44 4.43
CA VAL A 149 33.26 12.65 4.15
C VAL A 149 31.85 12.51 4.75
N LYS A 150 31.09 13.61 4.78
CA LYS A 150 29.65 13.52 5.05
C LYS A 150 29.00 12.75 3.90
N ALA A 151 28.23 11.73 4.22
CA ALA A 151 27.60 10.86 3.24
C ALA A 151 26.14 10.62 3.61
N ASN A 152 25.33 10.30 2.60
CA ASN A 152 23.97 9.84 2.83
C ASN A 152 23.94 8.31 2.71
N LEU A 153 23.30 7.67 3.67
CA LEU A 153 22.85 6.29 3.56
C LEU A 153 21.61 6.24 2.68
N ARG A 154 21.53 5.26 1.78
CA ARG A 154 20.45 5.10 0.81
C ARG A 154 19.67 3.81 1.05
N THR A 155 18.47 3.75 0.48
CA THR A 155 17.56 2.59 0.59
C THR A 155 18.01 1.38 -0.23
N GLY A 156 18.90 1.57 -1.22
CA GLY A 156 19.48 0.50 -2.04
C GLY A 156 20.89 0.82 -2.54
N PRO A 157 21.58 -0.17 -3.15
CA PRO A 157 22.93 -0.02 -3.67
C PRO A 157 22.90 0.72 -5.02
N GLY A 158 22.98 2.05 -4.98
CA GLY A 158 22.97 2.87 -6.20
C GLY A 158 22.66 4.33 -5.95
N LEU A 159 22.88 5.17 -6.96
CA LEU A 159 22.58 6.61 -6.90
C LEU A 159 21.11 6.92 -7.18
N GLU A 160 20.42 6.00 -7.85
CA GLU A 160 18.99 5.99 -8.16
C GLU A 160 18.11 5.73 -6.93
N PHE A 161 18.66 5.15 -5.87
CA PHE A 161 17.92 4.87 -4.64
C PHE A 161 17.86 6.09 -3.72
N GLU A 162 16.71 6.33 -3.10
CA GLU A 162 16.50 7.52 -2.29
C GLU A 162 17.42 7.58 -1.04
N PRO A 163 17.95 8.77 -0.68
CA PRO A 163 18.66 9.00 0.57
C PRO A 163 17.73 8.85 1.79
N ALA A 164 18.08 7.97 2.72
CA ALA A 164 17.32 7.73 3.94
C ALA A 164 17.89 8.47 5.17
N MET A 165 19.21 8.55 5.29
CA MET A 165 19.86 9.12 6.47
C MET A 165 21.17 9.82 6.11
N LYS A 166 21.52 10.90 6.83
CA LYS A 166 22.80 11.59 6.65
C LYS A 166 23.75 11.28 7.81
N LEU A 167 25.00 10.98 7.49
CA LEU A 167 26.05 10.72 8.46
C LEU A 167 27.18 11.72 8.35
N ALA A 168 27.82 11.96 9.49
CA ALA A 168 28.97 12.83 9.58
C ALA A 168 30.26 12.10 9.12
N LYS A 169 31.25 12.87 8.71
CA LYS A 169 32.61 12.37 8.54
C LYS A 169 33.11 11.76 9.85
N GLY A 170 33.81 10.63 9.78
CA GLY A 170 34.38 9.94 10.92
C GLY A 170 33.40 8.96 11.61
N SER A 171 32.14 8.89 11.17
CA SER A 171 31.23 7.85 11.64
C SER A 171 31.77 6.47 11.25
N ARG A 172 31.74 5.56 12.23
CA ARG A 172 32.12 4.17 12.07
C ARG A 172 30.89 3.33 11.81
N LEU A 173 30.96 2.49 10.80
CA LEU A 173 29.86 1.66 10.37
C LEU A 173 30.29 0.20 10.39
N VAL A 174 29.43 -0.66 10.91
CA VAL A 174 29.63 -2.10 10.88
C VAL A 174 29.00 -2.63 9.60
N VAL A 175 29.84 -3.19 8.73
CA VAL A 175 29.40 -3.77 7.46
C VAL A 175 28.71 -5.10 7.70
N GLN A 176 27.56 -5.28 7.07
CA GLN A 176 26.83 -6.56 7.06
C GLN A 176 26.86 -7.26 5.71
N GLY A 177 27.25 -6.56 4.66
CA GLY A 177 27.35 -7.12 3.31
C GLY A 177 27.86 -6.11 2.31
N TYR A 178 28.15 -6.58 1.11
CA TYR A 178 28.69 -5.80 0.01
C TYR A 178 27.97 -6.19 -1.29
N ASP A 179 27.60 -5.18 -2.09
CA ASP A 179 26.98 -5.36 -3.40
C ASP A 179 27.49 -4.24 -4.32
N ASP A 180 28.19 -4.61 -5.39
CA ASP A 180 28.64 -3.72 -6.48
C ASP A 180 29.19 -2.34 -6.04
N GLY A 181 30.15 -2.32 -5.12
CA GLY A 181 30.74 -1.06 -4.63
C GLY A 181 29.93 -0.36 -3.53
N TRP A 182 28.93 -1.03 -2.96
CA TRP A 182 28.13 -0.54 -1.85
C TRP A 182 28.21 -1.46 -0.65
N TYR A 183 28.41 -0.88 0.53
CA TYR A 183 28.33 -1.59 1.79
C TYR A 183 26.92 -1.45 2.38
N SER A 184 26.35 -2.58 2.78
CA SER A 184 25.11 -2.60 3.55
C SER A 184 25.41 -2.56 5.05
N ILE A 185 24.61 -1.77 5.78
CA ILE A 185 24.71 -1.58 7.22
C ILE A 185 23.31 -1.69 7.83
N MET A 186 23.24 -1.96 9.13
CA MET A 186 21.98 -1.93 9.87
C MET A 186 21.83 -0.58 10.57
N ALA A 187 20.81 0.19 10.21
CA ALA A 187 20.51 1.45 10.86
C ALA A 187 19.97 1.21 12.28
N PRO A 188 20.07 2.21 13.18
CA PRO A 188 19.46 2.11 14.51
C PRO A 188 17.94 1.88 14.48
N THR A 189 17.29 2.24 13.37
CA THR A 189 15.86 2.00 13.10
C THR A 189 15.55 0.54 12.76
N GLY A 190 16.56 -0.31 12.54
CA GLY A 190 16.42 -1.70 12.11
C GLY A 190 16.30 -1.88 10.59
N GLU A 191 16.43 -0.81 9.83
CA GLU A 191 16.42 -0.84 8.36
C GLU A 191 17.82 -1.12 7.82
N ARG A 192 17.90 -1.92 6.75
CA ARG A 192 19.14 -2.10 6.00
C ARG A 192 19.33 -0.91 5.06
N LEU A 193 20.43 -0.19 5.24
CA LEU A 193 20.79 0.94 4.39
C LEU A 193 22.16 0.72 3.74
N TRP A 194 22.42 1.49 2.69
CA TRP A 194 23.58 1.30 1.82
C TRP A 194 24.45 2.57 1.78
N VAL A 195 25.76 2.37 1.76
CA VAL A 195 26.76 3.43 1.63
C VAL A 195 27.79 3.04 0.57
N SER A 196 28.15 3.99 -0.30
CA SER A 196 29.14 3.75 -1.34
C SER A 196 30.53 3.50 -0.74
N GLN A 197 31.29 2.58 -1.33
CA GLN A 197 32.68 2.30 -1.00
C GLN A 197 33.58 3.53 -1.19
N GLU A 198 33.24 4.45 -2.09
CA GLU A 198 34.06 5.61 -2.41
C GLU A 198 34.20 6.61 -1.25
N VAL A 199 33.25 6.59 -0.31
CA VAL A 199 33.20 7.55 0.82
C VAL A 199 33.73 6.98 2.12
N VAL A 200 34.25 5.74 2.12
CA VAL A 200 34.69 5.00 3.31
C VAL A 200 36.16 4.56 3.22
N LYS A 201 36.75 4.21 4.36
CA LYS A 201 38.12 3.69 4.52
C LYS A 201 38.15 2.58 5.56
#